data_AF-A0A2H0R010-F1
#
_entry.id   AF-A0A2H0R010-F1
#
_cell.length_a   1.000
_cell.length_b   1.000
_cell.length_c   1.000
_cell.angle_alpha   90.00
_cell.angle_beta   90.00
_cell.angle_gamma   90.00
#
_symmetry.space_group_name_H-M   'P 1'
#
loop_
_entity.id
_entity.type
_entity.pdbx_description
1 polymer ?
#
loop_
_entity_poly.entity_id
_entity_poly.type
_entity_poly.pdbx_seq_one_letter_code
_entity_poly.pdbx_strand_id
1 'polypeptide(L)'
;MKEEYRILGKKILYNVLKRTNRLISFARNIKGQYWLLEYQLDMSRMSSLFCAFKAVGKIDGRKKFSFNPHAPNYITVIVQSDERYIKEYEWGEVCEFVGNEQRVPLVLELLAGSEQLAANGYKRAALTEAVTALEVALFNFARSHKDNNKLSQIMGSRMSVPNLTKQIEHMGLSGSVNYLLPVILPDDVLPEKVLRGCQDAIKQRQNVVHNGSRNVDNLQHYISCIRRCCQILIDFLRE
;
A
#
# COMPACT_ATOMS: atom_id res chain seq x y z
N MET A 1 40.07 7.15 -17.03
CA MET A 1 39.20 8.36 -17.15
C MET A 1 37.81 8.11 -17.74
N LYS A 2 37.62 7.79 -19.04
CA LYS A 2 36.25 7.60 -19.61
C LYS A 2 35.48 6.41 -19.00
N GLU A 3 36.18 5.31 -18.70
CA GLU A 3 35.54 4.11 -18.16
C GLU A 3 35.21 4.23 -16.66
N GLU A 4 36.10 4.82 -15.86
CA GLU A 4 35.83 5.11 -14.44
C GLU A 4 34.67 6.09 -14.27
N TYR A 5 34.57 7.09 -15.14
CA TYR A 5 33.45 8.03 -15.16
C TYR A 5 32.13 7.32 -15.49
N ARG A 6 32.14 6.37 -16.44
CA ARG A 6 30.98 5.54 -16.79
C ARG A 6 30.55 4.64 -15.63
N ILE A 7 31.51 4.00 -14.95
CA ILE A 7 31.26 3.15 -13.78
C ILE A 7 30.67 3.98 -12.63
N LEU A 8 31.24 5.16 -12.37
CA LEU A 8 30.74 6.08 -11.35
C LEU A 8 29.32 6.56 -11.69
N GLY A 9 29.06 6.93 -12.95
CA GLY A 9 27.72 7.31 -13.42
C GLY A 9 26.67 6.21 -13.22
N LYS A 10 27.02 4.95 -13.50
CA LYS A 10 26.15 3.79 -13.22
C LYS A 10 25.86 3.62 -11.73
N LYS A 11 26.88 3.77 -10.87
CA LYS A 11 26.72 3.69 -9.41
C LYS A 11 25.82 4.80 -8.87
N ILE A 12 26.00 6.03 -9.36
CA ILE A 12 25.16 7.18 -8.99
C ILE A 12 23.72 6.94 -9.45
N LEU A 13 23.51 6.56 -10.72
CA LEU A 13 22.16 6.27 -11.24
C LEU A 13 21.49 5.16 -10.44
N TYR A 14 22.18 4.07 -10.16
CA TYR A 14 21.67 2.97 -9.35
C TYR A 14 21.23 3.45 -7.97
N ASN A 15 22.08 4.21 -7.26
CA ASN A 15 21.76 4.71 -5.93
C ASN A 15 20.60 5.70 -5.92
N VAL A 16 20.54 6.60 -6.90
CA VAL A 16 19.45 7.57 -7.04
C VAL A 16 18.14 6.85 -7.36
N LEU A 17 18.12 5.96 -8.36
CA LEU A 17 16.92 5.19 -8.71
C LEU A 17 16.46 4.29 -7.57
N LYS A 18 17.39 3.64 -6.86
CA LYS A 18 17.05 2.83 -5.68
C LYS A 18 16.32 3.67 -4.64
N ARG A 19 16.81 4.87 -4.31
CA ARG A 19 16.18 5.76 -3.33
C ARG A 19 14.87 6.36 -3.83
N THR A 20 14.81 6.78 -5.09
CA THR A 20 13.60 7.32 -5.71
C THR A 20 12.49 6.27 -5.78
N ASN A 21 12.82 5.02 -6.16
CA ASN A 21 11.84 3.94 -6.18
C ASN A 21 11.38 3.57 -4.76
N ARG A 22 12.25 3.64 -3.75
CA ARG A 22 11.81 3.48 -2.35
C ARG A 22 10.86 4.59 -1.91
N LEU A 23 11.11 5.85 -2.31
CA LEU A 23 10.18 6.96 -2.03
C LEU A 23 8.83 6.74 -2.73
N ILE A 24 8.85 6.31 -3.99
CA ILE A 24 7.64 5.95 -4.74
C ILE A 24 6.92 4.80 -4.04
N SER A 25 7.64 3.78 -3.58
CA SER A 25 7.10 2.64 -2.85
C SER A 25 6.43 3.07 -1.54
N PHE A 26 7.04 3.98 -0.78
CA PHE A 26 6.42 4.60 0.40
C PHE A 26 5.11 5.29 0.02
N ALA A 27 5.15 6.19 -0.96
CA ALA A 27 3.97 6.95 -1.38
C ALA A 27 2.84 6.03 -1.89
N ARG A 28 3.17 5.00 -2.68
CA ARG A 28 2.20 4.00 -3.16
C ARG A 28 1.56 3.21 -2.02
N ASN A 29 2.39 2.61 -1.18
CA ASN A 29 1.95 1.57 -0.26
C ASN A 29 1.43 2.15 1.06
N ILE A 30 2.13 3.14 1.61
CA ILE A 30 1.77 3.76 2.89
C ILE A 30 0.73 4.85 2.69
N LYS A 31 0.92 5.73 1.69
CA LYS A 31 -0.02 6.83 1.43
C LYS A 31 -1.13 6.50 0.43
N GLY A 32 -1.11 5.31 -0.17
CA GLY A 32 -2.14 4.90 -1.14
C GLY A 32 -2.05 5.60 -2.49
N GLN A 33 -0.90 6.16 -2.88
CA GLN A 33 -0.70 6.82 -4.17
C GLN A 33 -0.38 5.81 -5.28
N TYR A 34 -1.29 4.87 -5.50
CA TYR A 34 -1.10 3.67 -6.33
C TYR A 34 -0.71 3.94 -7.81
N TRP A 35 -0.91 5.16 -8.31
CA TRP A 35 -0.61 5.55 -9.70
C TRP A 35 0.87 5.87 -9.94
N LEU A 36 1.66 6.10 -8.90
CA LEU A 36 3.10 6.38 -9.06
C LEU A 36 3.82 5.13 -9.53
N LEU A 37 4.60 5.16 -10.60
CA LEU A 37 5.30 3.97 -11.11
C LEU A 37 6.77 4.02 -10.74
N GLU A 38 7.31 2.90 -10.24
CA GLU A 38 8.75 2.76 -10.04
C GLU A 38 9.49 2.80 -11.38
N TYR A 39 10.66 3.43 -11.39
CA TYR A 39 11.50 3.51 -12.57
C TYR A 39 12.26 2.20 -12.76
N GLN A 40 12.17 1.63 -13.97
CA GLN A 40 13.02 0.49 -14.30
C GLN A 40 14.48 0.94 -14.44
N LEU A 41 15.40 0.13 -13.93
CA LEU A 41 16.84 0.35 -14.08
C LEU A 41 17.24 0.07 -15.54
N ASP A 42 17.10 1.08 -16.39
CA ASP A 42 17.52 1.01 -17.78
C ASP A 42 18.83 1.79 -17.98
N MET A 43 19.94 1.06 -17.93
CA MET A 43 21.28 1.62 -18.13
C MET A 43 21.49 2.19 -19.54
N SER A 44 20.70 1.75 -20.53
CA SER A 44 20.74 2.27 -21.90
C SER A 44 20.08 3.64 -22.04
N ARG A 45 19.17 3.97 -21.11
CA ARG A 45 18.42 5.25 -21.05
C ARG A 45 18.90 6.18 -19.94
N MET A 46 20.09 5.93 -19.39
CA MET A 46 20.72 6.74 -18.34
C MET A 46 20.70 8.24 -18.64
N SER A 47 21.01 8.63 -19.88
CA SER A 47 20.95 10.02 -20.36
C SER A 47 19.52 10.60 -20.38
N SER A 48 18.50 9.81 -20.72
CA SER A 48 17.10 10.23 -20.72
C SER A 48 16.51 10.39 -19.31
N LEU A 49 16.90 9.54 -18.36
CA LEU A 49 16.49 9.66 -16.95
C LEU A 49 17.06 10.94 -16.33
N PHE A 50 18.31 11.29 -16.63
CA PHE A 50 18.89 12.58 -16.21
C PHE A 50 18.14 13.80 -16.76
N CYS A 51 17.53 13.72 -17.95
CA CYS A 51 16.72 14.81 -18.52
C CYS A 51 15.37 15.00 -17.80
N ALA A 52 14.71 13.92 -17.37
CA ALA A 52 13.46 13.98 -16.60
C ALA A 52 13.62 14.70 -15.25
N PHE A 53 14.83 14.67 -14.66
CA PHE A 53 15.16 15.34 -13.39
C PHE A 53 15.40 16.86 -13.50
N LYS A 54 14.98 17.52 -14.60
CA LYS A 54 15.26 18.94 -14.89
C LYS A 54 16.77 19.21 -15.06
N ALA A 55 17.41 18.45 -15.94
CA ALA A 55 18.80 18.71 -16.32
C ALA A 55 18.96 20.12 -16.92
N VAL A 56 19.99 20.81 -16.46
CA VAL A 56 20.35 22.15 -16.91
C VAL A 56 21.67 22.06 -17.66
N GLY A 57 21.66 22.47 -18.93
CA GLY A 57 22.85 22.50 -19.80
C GLY A 57 23.53 23.87 -19.78
N LYS A 58 24.86 23.88 -19.93
CA LYS A 58 25.65 25.09 -20.18
C LYS A 58 26.68 24.78 -21.26
N ILE A 59 26.67 25.53 -22.36
CA ILE A 59 27.63 25.37 -23.47
C ILE A 59 28.46 26.66 -23.56
N ASP A 60 29.79 26.51 -23.63
CA ASP A 60 30.78 27.56 -23.90
C ASP A 60 30.56 28.87 -23.12
N GLY A 61 30.35 28.75 -21.80
CA GLY A 61 30.20 29.91 -20.92
C GLY A 61 28.85 30.64 -21.01
N ARG A 62 27.93 30.25 -21.89
CA ARG A 62 26.61 30.89 -22.07
C ARG A 62 25.65 30.60 -20.90
N LYS A 63 24.49 31.27 -20.87
CA LYS A 63 23.48 31.09 -19.82
C LYS A 63 23.01 29.63 -19.74
N LYS A 64 22.79 29.18 -18.50
CA LYS A 64 22.19 27.88 -18.19
C LYS A 64 20.82 27.78 -18.90
N PHE A 65 20.55 26.67 -19.57
CA PHE A 65 19.26 26.40 -20.20
C PHE A 65 18.67 25.07 -19.73
N SER A 66 17.34 25.00 -19.65
CA SER A 66 16.63 23.77 -19.32
C SER A 66 16.61 22.86 -20.55
N PHE A 67 17.08 21.62 -20.41
CA PHE A 67 17.09 20.66 -21.50
C PHE A 67 15.75 19.90 -21.54
N ASN A 68 14.94 20.07 -22.60
CA ASN A 68 13.61 19.46 -22.69
C ASN A 68 13.26 19.03 -24.15
N PRO A 69 13.19 17.73 -24.48
CA PRO A 69 12.77 17.27 -25.80
C PRO A 69 11.23 17.32 -25.95
N HIS A 70 10.77 17.94 -27.04
CA HIS A 70 9.36 18.25 -27.34
C HIS A 70 8.40 17.04 -27.33
N ALA A 71 7.39 17.07 -26.44
CA ALA A 71 6.01 16.62 -26.66
C ALA A 71 5.12 17.04 -25.46
N PRO A 72 3.93 17.65 -25.64
CA PRO A 72 3.00 17.87 -24.54
C PRO A 72 2.34 16.55 -24.16
N ASN A 73 2.77 15.96 -23.04
CA ASN A 73 2.04 14.87 -22.39
C ASN A 73 0.96 15.49 -21.50
N TYR A 74 -0.30 15.09 -21.67
CA TYR A 74 -1.36 15.45 -20.73
C TYR A 74 -1.24 14.58 -19.47
N ILE A 75 -1.32 15.22 -18.30
CA ILE A 75 -1.40 14.54 -17.00
C ILE A 75 -2.80 14.78 -16.46
N THR A 76 -3.55 13.71 -16.24
CA THR A 76 -4.78 13.77 -15.45
C THR A 76 -4.38 13.77 -13.97
N VAL A 77 -4.57 14.90 -13.30
CA VAL A 77 -4.32 15.03 -11.85
C VAL A 77 -5.62 14.71 -11.12
N ILE A 78 -5.62 13.58 -10.40
CA ILE A 78 -6.68 13.27 -9.43
C ILE A 78 -6.25 13.88 -8.10
N VAL A 79 -6.92 14.95 -7.67
CA VAL A 79 -6.72 15.54 -6.34
C VAL A 79 -7.33 14.59 -5.32
N GLN A 80 -6.50 14.02 -4.45
CA GLN A 80 -6.96 13.13 -3.37
C GLN A 80 -7.20 13.92 -2.09
N SER A 81 -7.83 13.28 -1.09
CA SER A 81 -8.01 13.88 0.23
C SER A 81 -6.66 14.21 0.88
N ASP A 82 -6.64 15.27 1.70
CA ASP A 82 -5.45 15.77 2.39
C ASP A 82 -4.68 14.71 3.19
N GLU A 83 -5.38 13.64 3.60
CA GLU A 83 -4.81 12.48 4.31
C GLU A 83 -3.78 11.69 3.50
N ARG A 84 -3.93 11.67 2.16
CA ARG A 84 -3.06 10.91 1.24
C ARG A 84 -1.76 11.65 0.90
N TYR A 85 -1.61 12.91 1.32
CA TYR A 85 -0.37 13.67 1.11
C TYR A 85 0.66 13.33 2.17
N ILE A 86 1.94 13.31 1.76
CA ILE A 86 3.06 13.29 2.72
C ILE A 86 3.15 14.69 3.31
N LYS A 87 2.85 14.82 4.60
CA LYS A 87 2.93 16.09 5.33
C LYS A 87 4.35 16.35 5.80
N GLU A 88 4.65 17.60 6.10
CA GLU A 88 6.01 18.04 6.46
C GLU A 88 6.57 17.23 7.65
N TYR A 89 5.75 16.98 8.67
CA TYR A 89 6.15 16.23 9.85
C TYR A 89 6.38 14.72 9.59
N GLU A 90 5.84 14.16 8.50
CA GLU A 90 5.99 12.73 8.15
C GLU A 90 7.35 12.45 7.48
N TRP A 91 8.10 13.49 7.09
CA TRP A 91 9.38 13.31 6.37
C TRP A 91 10.46 12.57 7.17
N GLY A 92 10.42 12.62 8.50
CA GLY A 92 11.31 11.82 9.35
C GLY A 92 11.14 10.33 9.10
N GLU A 93 9.89 9.85 9.15
CA GLU A 93 9.52 8.45 8.88
C GLU A 93 9.83 8.05 7.44
N VAL A 94 9.60 8.95 6.48
CA VAL A 94 9.95 8.73 5.07
C VAL A 94 11.45 8.52 4.90
N CYS A 95 12.27 9.38 5.50
CA CYS A 95 13.72 9.28 5.46
C CYS A 95 14.20 7.97 6.08
N GLU A 96 13.65 7.59 7.23
CA GLU A 96 13.96 6.34 7.90
C GLU A 96 13.60 5.13 7.01
N PHE A 97 12.39 5.11 6.47
CA PHE A 97 11.93 4.04 5.57
C PHE A 97 12.81 3.92 4.32
N VAL A 98 13.19 5.05 3.71
CA VAL A 98 14.06 5.06 2.52
C VAL A 98 15.48 4.62 2.89
N GLY A 99 15.98 5.00 4.06
CA GLY A 99 17.34 4.71 4.54
C GLY A 99 17.56 3.27 5.01
N ASN A 100 16.60 2.69 5.73
CA ASN A 100 16.79 1.44 6.48
C ASN A 100 16.60 0.14 5.66
N GLU A 101 16.42 0.26 4.35
CA GLU A 101 16.16 -0.87 3.44
C GLU A 101 14.96 -1.79 3.81
N GLN A 102 14.15 -1.44 4.79
CA GLN A 102 12.99 -2.21 5.27
C GLN A 102 12.02 -2.59 4.15
N ARG A 103 11.47 -3.81 4.23
CA ARG A 103 10.45 -4.28 3.29
C ARG A 103 9.11 -3.64 3.63
N VAL A 104 8.37 -3.23 2.61
CA VAL A 104 6.99 -2.75 2.77
C VAL A 104 6.15 -3.85 3.44
N PRO A 105 5.29 -3.51 4.42
CA PRO A 105 4.33 -4.47 4.96
C PRO A 105 3.44 -5.04 3.85
N LEU A 106 3.38 -6.37 3.73
CA LEU A 106 2.65 -7.06 2.65
C LEU A 106 1.19 -6.60 2.53
N VAL A 107 0.51 -6.35 3.65
CA VAL A 107 -0.87 -5.83 3.66
C VAL A 107 -0.99 -4.54 2.85
N LEU A 108 -0.05 -3.61 3.02
CA LEU A 108 -0.06 -2.31 2.35
C LEU A 108 0.26 -2.45 0.85
N GLU A 109 1.17 -3.37 0.52
CA GLU A 109 1.50 -3.71 -0.87
C GLU A 109 0.27 -4.28 -1.61
N LEU A 110 -0.43 -5.24 -1.01
CA LEU A 110 -1.66 -5.83 -1.57
C LEU A 110 -2.77 -4.78 -1.72
N LEU A 111 -2.93 -3.88 -0.76
CA LEU A 111 -3.92 -2.79 -0.87
C LEU A 111 -3.59 -1.84 -2.03
N ALA A 112 -2.33 -1.42 -2.17
CA ALA A 112 -1.92 -0.57 -3.29
C ALA A 112 -2.07 -1.30 -4.64
N GLY A 113 -1.76 -2.59 -4.70
CA GLY A 113 -2.00 -3.45 -5.86
C GLY A 113 -3.48 -3.52 -6.21
N SER A 114 -4.36 -3.68 -5.21
CA SER A 114 -5.82 -3.72 -5.41
C SER A 114 -6.36 -2.43 -6.02
N GLU A 115 -5.88 -1.27 -5.55
CA GLU A 115 -6.28 0.04 -6.07
C GLU A 115 -5.78 0.25 -7.50
N GLN A 116 -4.54 -0.17 -7.81
CA GLN A 116 -4.01 -0.13 -9.17
C GLN A 116 -4.80 -1.02 -10.12
N LEU A 117 -5.13 -2.25 -9.72
CA LEU A 117 -5.97 -3.16 -10.50
C LEU A 117 -7.35 -2.57 -10.75
N ALA A 118 -7.95 -1.93 -9.74
CA ALA A 118 -9.25 -1.28 -9.87
C ALA A 118 -9.19 -0.11 -10.87
N ALA A 119 -8.14 0.72 -10.79
CA ALA A 119 -7.93 1.84 -11.70
C ALA A 119 -7.72 1.39 -13.15
N ASN A 120 -7.09 0.23 -13.35
CA ASN A 120 -6.90 -0.38 -14.67
C ASN A 120 -8.14 -1.14 -15.18
N GLY A 121 -9.25 -1.14 -14.44
CA GLY A 121 -10.50 -1.82 -14.82
C GLY A 121 -10.55 -3.31 -14.50
N TYR A 122 -9.51 -3.88 -13.87
CA TYR A 122 -9.45 -5.29 -13.47
C TYR A 122 -10.22 -5.56 -12.17
N LYS A 123 -11.53 -5.32 -12.18
CA LYS A 123 -12.38 -5.31 -10.97
C LYS A 123 -12.33 -6.59 -10.13
N ARG A 124 -12.33 -7.76 -10.77
CA ARG A 124 -12.28 -9.07 -10.09
C ARG A 124 -10.95 -9.29 -9.37
N ALA A 125 -9.86 -9.01 -10.07
CA ALA A 125 -8.51 -9.13 -9.50
C ALA A 125 -8.34 -8.15 -8.34
N ALA A 126 -8.79 -6.90 -8.52
CA ALA A 126 -8.77 -5.88 -7.48
C ALA A 126 -9.51 -6.31 -6.21
N LEU A 127 -10.74 -6.84 -6.33
CA LEU A 127 -11.50 -7.32 -5.19
C LEU A 127 -10.79 -8.48 -4.48
N THR A 128 -10.29 -9.46 -5.24
CA THR A 128 -9.57 -10.60 -4.67
C THR A 128 -8.32 -10.14 -3.93
N GLU A 129 -7.51 -9.26 -4.54
CA GLU A 129 -6.29 -8.69 -3.94
C GLU A 129 -6.60 -7.95 -2.63
N ALA A 130 -7.66 -7.13 -2.61
CA ALA A 130 -8.09 -6.41 -1.41
C ALA A 130 -8.52 -7.37 -0.30
N VAL A 131 -9.33 -8.39 -0.61
CA VAL A 131 -9.76 -9.39 0.38
C VAL A 131 -8.56 -10.20 0.88
N THR A 132 -7.59 -10.53 0.04
CA THR A 132 -6.32 -11.15 0.48
C THR A 132 -5.55 -10.24 1.43
N ALA A 133 -5.54 -8.91 1.20
CA ALA A 133 -4.93 -7.98 2.14
C ALA A 133 -5.60 -8.02 3.52
N LEU A 134 -6.93 -8.12 3.56
CA LEU A 134 -7.70 -8.29 4.80
C LEU A 134 -7.38 -9.61 5.51
N GLU A 135 -7.29 -10.72 4.76
CA GLU A 135 -6.88 -12.02 5.28
C GLU A 135 -5.51 -11.95 5.97
N VAL A 136 -4.53 -11.35 5.30
CA VAL A 136 -3.17 -11.19 5.83
C VAL A 136 -3.17 -10.27 7.06
N ALA A 137 -3.91 -9.16 7.02
CA ALA A 137 -3.99 -8.23 8.15
C ALA A 137 -4.59 -8.90 9.39
N LEU A 138 -5.68 -9.65 9.20
CA LEU A 138 -6.35 -10.40 10.25
C LEU A 138 -5.44 -11.48 10.84
N PHE A 139 -4.71 -12.22 10.00
CA PHE A 139 -3.78 -13.24 10.46
C PHE A 139 -2.60 -12.64 11.25
N ASN A 140 -2.06 -11.50 10.79
CA ASN A 140 -1.00 -10.79 11.52
C ASN A 140 -1.51 -10.30 12.89
N PHE A 141 -2.70 -9.70 12.93
CA PHE A 141 -3.38 -9.30 14.16
C PHE A 141 -3.61 -10.49 15.11
N ALA A 142 -3.95 -11.65 14.56
CA ALA A 142 -4.11 -12.87 15.33
C ALA A 142 -2.81 -13.32 16.01
N ARG A 143 -1.65 -13.10 15.38
CA ARG A 143 -0.35 -13.59 15.87
C ARG A 143 0.27 -12.69 16.92
N SER A 144 -0.04 -11.41 16.90
CA SER A 144 0.48 -10.39 17.82
C SER A 144 -0.21 -10.35 19.19
N HIS A 145 -1.21 -11.23 19.45
CA HIS A 145 -1.93 -11.25 20.74
C HIS A 145 -1.04 -11.50 21.96
N LYS A 146 0.11 -12.15 21.79
CA LYS A 146 1.05 -12.42 22.89
C LYS A 146 1.83 -11.18 23.35
N ASP A 147 1.98 -10.20 22.47
CA ASP A 147 2.79 -9.01 22.71
C ASP A 147 1.92 -7.78 23.07
N ASN A 148 0.60 -7.86 22.87
CA ASN A 148 -0.33 -6.76 23.12
C ASN A 148 -1.22 -7.03 24.35
N ASN A 149 -0.98 -6.26 25.42
CA ASN A 149 -1.71 -6.35 26.69
C ASN A 149 -3.21 -6.03 26.55
N LYS A 150 -3.62 -5.10 25.68
CA LYS A 150 -5.04 -4.76 25.47
C LYS A 150 -5.79 -5.92 24.84
N LEU A 151 -5.21 -6.53 23.79
CA LEU A 151 -5.85 -7.66 23.12
C LEU A 151 -5.99 -8.86 24.07
N SER A 152 -4.95 -9.12 24.86
CA SER A 152 -4.96 -10.16 25.90
C SER A 152 -6.04 -9.92 26.97
N GLN A 153 -6.23 -8.67 27.41
CA GLN A 153 -7.28 -8.32 28.37
C GLN A 153 -8.70 -8.52 27.81
N ILE A 154 -8.96 -8.07 26.58
CA ILE A 154 -10.27 -8.25 25.92
C ILE A 154 -10.57 -9.75 25.73
N MET A 155 -9.58 -10.52 25.31
CA MET A 155 -9.74 -11.95 25.07
C MET A 155 -9.94 -12.76 26.35
N GLY A 156 -9.14 -12.47 27.39
CA GLY A 156 -9.25 -13.13 28.68
C GLY A 156 -10.58 -12.83 29.38
N SER A 157 -11.10 -11.60 29.23
CA SER A 157 -12.36 -11.20 29.87
C SER A 157 -13.61 -11.66 29.11
N ARG A 158 -13.59 -11.71 27.77
CA ARG A 158 -14.80 -11.95 26.98
C ARG A 158 -14.93 -13.35 26.38
N MET A 159 -13.83 -14.00 26.04
CA MET A 159 -13.90 -15.21 25.20
C MET A 159 -13.33 -16.48 25.84
N SER A 160 -12.57 -16.38 26.94
CA SER A 160 -11.85 -17.52 27.52
C SER A 160 -11.02 -18.30 26.48
N VAL A 161 -10.59 -17.63 25.40
CA VAL A 161 -9.84 -18.26 24.30
C VAL A 161 -8.35 -18.08 24.58
N PRO A 162 -7.58 -19.17 24.75
CA PRO A 162 -6.16 -19.10 25.05
C PRO A 162 -5.29 -18.78 23.81
N ASN A 163 -5.86 -18.84 22.59
CA ASN A 163 -5.10 -18.63 21.36
C ASN A 163 -5.98 -18.08 20.22
N LEU A 164 -5.86 -16.77 19.95
CA LEU A 164 -6.60 -16.09 18.87
C LEU A 164 -6.29 -16.65 17.48
N THR A 165 -5.03 -17.01 17.25
CA THR A 165 -4.57 -17.54 15.96
C THR A 165 -5.33 -18.82 15.60
N LYS A 166 -5.42 -19.77 16.54
CA LYS A 166 -6.18 -21.01 16.33
C LYS A 166 -7.67 -20.75 16.09
N GLN A 167 -8.24 -19.77 16.78
CA GLN A 167 -9.64 -19.42 16.59
C GLN A 167 -9.89 -18.86 15.19
N ILE A 168 -9.02 -17.97 14.71
CA ILE A 168 -9.11 -17.38 13.36
C ILE A 168 -8.88 -18.43 12.28
N GLU A 169 -7.92 -19.34 12.47
CA GLU A 169 -7.67 -20.47 11.56
C GLU A 169 -8.90 -21.39 11.46
N HIS A 170 -9.56 -21.67 12.59
CA HIS A 170 -10.76 -22.51 12.62
C HIS A 170 -11.98 -21.84 11.97
N MET A 171 -12.19 -20.55 12.25
CA MET A 171 -13.35 -19.80 11.71
C MET A 171 -13.17 -19.37 10.25
N GLY A 172 -11.93 -19.28 9.79
CA GLY A 172 -11.57 -18.69 8.50
C GLY A 172 -11.88 -17.19 8.43
N LEU A 173 -11.62 -16.59 7.26
CA LEU A 173 -11.84 -15.15 7.06
C LEU A 173 -13.29 -14.74 7.31
N SER A 174 -14.24 -15.42 6.66
CA SER A 174 -15.65 -15.06 6.73
C SER A 174 -16.18 -15.18 8.16
N GLY A 175 -15.87 -16.26 8.88
CA GLY A 175 -16.29 -16.41 10.26
C GLY A 175 -15.65 -15.35 11.17
N SER A 176 -14.37 -15.07 10.96
CA SER A 176 -13.66 -14.07 11.78
C SER A 176 -14.20 -12.65 11.57
N VAL A 177 -14.47 -12.24 10.33
CA VAL A 177 -15.01 -10.90 10.06
C VAL A 177 -16.48 -10.80 10.48
N ASN A 178 -17.28 -11.85 10.32
CA ASN A 178 -18.70 -11.81 10.67
C ASN A 178 -18.96 -11.89 12.17
N TYR A 179 -18.14 -12.61 12.93
CA TYR A 179 -18.46 -12.96 14.31
C TYR A 179 -17.36 -12.63 15.31
N LEU A 180 -16.09 -12.77 14.93
CA LEU A 180 -14.99 -12.54 15.87
C LEU A 180 -14.69 -11.05 16.03
N LEU A 181 -14.40 -10.34 14.93
CA LEU A 181 -14.06 -8.92 14.94
C LEU A 181 -15.09 -8.06 15.70
N PRO A 182 -16.42 -8.23 15.53
CA PRO A 182 -17.42 -7.43 16.24
C PRO A 182 -17.44 -7.68 17.75
N VAL A 183 -16.96 -8.84 18.21
CA VAL A 183 -16.90 -9.19 19.64
C VAL A 183 -15.66 -8.57 20.30
N ILE A 184 -14.53 -8.59 19.57
CA ILE A 184 -13.24 -8.13 20.11
C ILE A 184 -12.99 -6.64 19.90
N LEU A 185 -13.56 -6.03 18.85
CA LEU A 185 -13.39 -4.61 18.55
C LEU A 185 -14.74 -3.90 18.74
N PRO A 186 -14.83 -2.93 19.66
CA PRO A 186 -16.04 -2.16 19.85
C PRO A 186 -16.30 -1.21 18.67
N ASP A 187 -17.54 -0.71 18.53
CA ASP A 187 -17.99 0.07 17.38
C ASP A 187 -17.26 1.42 17.21
N ASP A 188 -16.76 1.99 18.31
CA ASP A 188 -15.90 3.18 18.28
C ASP A 188 -14.54 2.93 17.62
N VAL A 189 -14.04 1.69 17.70
CA VAL A 189 -12.77 1.26 17.07
C VAL A 189 -13.02 0.73 15.65
N LEU A 190 -14.00 -0.16 15.48
CA LEU A 190 -14.38 -0.72 14.19
C LEU A 190 -15.84 -0.37 13.87
N PRO A 191 -16.07 0.77 13.20
CA PRO A 191 -17.43 1.23 12.92
C PRO A 191 -18.21 0.22 12.08
N GLU A 192 -19.48 0.03 12.41
CA GLU A 192 -20.39 -0.90 11.74
C GLU A 192 -20.39 -0.73 10.21
N LYS A 193 -20.30 0.51 9.72
CA LYS A 193 -20.23 0.79 8.28
C LYS A 193 -19.01 0.15 7.61
N VAL A 194 -17.85 0.19 8.27
CA VAL A 194 -16.60 -0.41 7.77
C VAL A 194 -16.71 -1.93 7.81
N LEU A 195 -17.23 -2.46 8.91
CA LEU A 195 -17.44 -3.89 9.10
C LEU A 195 -18.38 -4.46 8.03
N ARG A 196 -19.57 -3.88 7.84
CA ARG A 196 -20.54 -4.31 6.80
C ARG A 196 -19.93 -4.24 5.41
N GLY A 197 -19.19 -3.18 5.09
CA GLY A 197 -18.48 -3.07 3.81
C GLY A 197 -17.46 -4.19 3.58
N CYS A 198 -16.78 -4.66 4.63
CA CYS A 198 -15.88 -5.82 4.54
C CYS A 198 -16.66 -7.13 4.35
N GLN A 199 -17.77 -7.32 5.07
CA GLN A 199 -18.63 -8.51 4.95
C GLN A 199 -19.19 -8.65 3.53
N ASP A 200 -19.71 -7.56 2.97
CA ASP A 200 -20.22 -7.51 1.59
C ASP A 200 -19.11 -7.78 0.57
N ALA A 201 -17.91 -7.23 0.78
CA ALA A 201 -16.76 -7.48 -0.07
C ALA A 201 -16.35 -8.96 -0.07
N ILE A 202 -16.34 -9.61 1.09
CA ILE A 202 -16.03 -11.05 1.22
C ILE A 202 -17.07 -11.89 0.49
N LYS A 203 -18.36 -11.60 0.68
CA LYS A 203 -19.45 -12.27 -0.02
C LYS A 203 -19.32 -12.09 -1.54
N GLN A 204 -19.00 -10.88 -1.99
CA GLN A 204 -18.81 -10.61 -3.41
C GLN A 204 -17.58 -11.33 -3.97
N ARG A 205 -16.47 -11.40 -3.22
CA ARG A 205 -15.30 -12.19 -3.61
C ARG A 205 -15.64 -13.67 -3.72
N GLN A 206 -16.45 -14.20 -2.82
CA GLN A 206 -16.92 -15.58 -2.89
C GLN A 206 -17.76 -15.83 -4.15
N ASN A 207 -18.64 -14.90 -4.53
CA ASN A 207 -19.37 -14.95 -5.80
C ASN A 207 -18.45 -14.89 -7.02
N VAL A 208 -17.41 -14.05 -7.00
CA VAL A 208 -16.45 -13.95 -8.11
C VAL A 208 -15.64 -15.25 -8.26
N VAL A 209 -15.16 -15.81 -7.14
CA VAL A 209 -14.26 -16.98 -7.14
C VAL A 209 -15.02 -18.28 -7.41
N HIS A 210 -16.16 -18.49 -6.75
CA HIS A 210 -16.88 -19.77 -6.82
C HIS A 210 -18.00 -19.79 -7.87
N ASN A 211 -18.68 -18.65 -8.06
CA ASN A 211 -19.81 -18.54 -8.99
C ASN A 211 -19.42 -17.88 -10.33
N GLY A 212 -18.14 -17.56 -10.51
CA GLY A 212 -17.62 -16.98 -11.76
C GLY A 212 -18.21 -15.61 -12.10
N SER A 213 -18.76 -14.89 -11.12
CA SER A 213 -19.40 -13.59 -11.36
C SER A 213 -18.42 -12.61 -12.01
N ARG A 214 -18.85 -11.99 -13.11
CA ARG A 214 -18.06 -11.00 -13.84
C ARG A 214 -18.28 -9.58 -13.33
N ASN A 215 -19.42 -9.31 -12.71
CA ASN A 215 -19.74 -7.99 -12.22
C ASN A 215 -19.33 -7.83 -10.75
N VAL A 216 -18.70 -6.71 -10.45
CA VAL A 216 -18.34 -6.29 -9.10
C VAL A 216 -18.82 -4.86 -8.95
N ASP A 217 -20.02 -4.74 -8.39
CA ASP A 217 -20.59 -3.45 -8.04
C ASP A 217 -19.90 -2.92 -6.77
N ASN A 218 -19.86 -1.60 -6.61
CA ASN A 218 -19.34 -0.95 -5.41
C ASN A 218 -17.87 -1.26 -5.05
N LEU A 219 -17.04 -1.67 -6.01
CA LEU A 219 -15.62 -2.03 -5.79
C LEU A 219 -14.85 -0.97 -4.98
N GLN A 220 -15.00 0.30 -5.32
CA GLN A 220 -14.27 1.39 -4.62
C GLN A 220 -14.68 1.50 -3.14
N HIS A 221 -15.97 1.26 -2.85
CA HIS A 221 -16.47 1.23 -1.48
C HIS A 221 -15.88 0.03 -0.71
N TYR A 222 -15.83 -1.15 -1.33
CA TYR A 222 -15.22 -2.34 -0.73
C TYR A 222 -13.74 -2.13 -0.43
N ILE A 223 -12.95 -1.64 -1.39
CA ILE A 223 -11.52 -1.36 -1.19
C ILE A 223 -11.31 -0.33 -0.08
N SER A 224 -12.13 0.72 -0.03
CA SER A 224 -12.05 1.74 1.01
C SER A 224 -12.34 1.17 2.41
N CYS A 225 -13.40 0.36 2.56
CA CYS A 225 -13.74 -0.27 3.84
C CYS A 225 -12.65 -1.26 4.28
N ILE A 226 -12.17 -2.09 3.35
CA ILE A 226 -11.09 -3.06 3.61
C ILE A 226 -9.82 -2.31 4.04
N ARG A 227 -9.40 -1.27 3.31
CA ARG A 227 -8.23 -0.46 3.67
C ARG A 227 -8.38 0.11 5.08
N ARG A 228 -9.56 0.64 5.41
CA ARG A 228 -9.82 1.19 6.75
C ARG A 228 -9.76 0.11 7.83
N CYS A 229 -10.34 -1.07 7.59
CA CYS A 229 -10.29 -2.20 8.51
C CYS A 229 -8.85 -2.68 8.72
N CYS A 230 -8.08 -2.88 7.65
CA CYS A 230 -6.65 -3.22 7.74
C CYS A 230 -5.86 -2.19 8.55
N GLN A 231 -6.13 -0.90 8.36
CA GLN A 231 -5.46 0.17 9.10
C GLN A 231 -5.80 0.09 10.60
N ILE A 232 -7.07 -0.10 10.96
CA ILE A 232 -7.51 -0.31 12.35
C ILE A 232 -6.78 -1.50 12.96
N LEU A 233 -6.70 -2.62 12.25
CA LEU A 233 -5.99 -3.81 12.74
C LEU A 233 -4.49 -3.57 12.91
N ILE A 234 -3.85 -2.78 12.05
CA ILE A 234 -2.42 -2.44 12.15
C ILE A 234 -2.17 -1.49 13.33
N ASP A 235 -2.99 -0.43 13.46
CA ASP A 235 -2.82 0.60 14.49
C ASP A 235 -3.08 0.02 15.88
N PHE A 236 -4.05 -0.88 16.01
CA PHE A 236 -4.32 -1.59 17.26
C PHE A 236 -3.10 -2.40 17.75
N LEU A 237 -2.17 -2.79 16.86
CA LEU A 237 -0.94 -3.49 17.26
C LEU A 237 0.19 -2.57 17.70
N ARG A 238 0.10 -1.28 17.35
CA ARG A 238 1.13 -0.28 17.68
C ARG A 238 0.90 0.38 19.04
N GLU A 239 -0.35 0.33 19.52
CA GLU A 239 -0.76 0.78 20.86
C GLU A 239 -0.59 -0.31 21.94
#